data_AF-A0A4Z1E2Y4-F1
#
_entry.id   AF-A0A4Z1E2Y4-F1
#
_cell.length_a   1.000
_cell.length_b   1.000
_cell.length_c   1.000
_cell.angle_alpha   90.00
_cell.angle_beta   90.00
_cell.angle_gamma   90.00
#
_symmetry.space_group_name_H-M   'P 1'
#
loop_
_entity.id
_entity.type
_entity.pdbx_description
1 polymer ?
#
loop_
_entity_poly.entity_id
_entity_poly.type
_entity_poly.pdbx_seq_one_letter_code
_entity_poly.pdbx_strand_id
1 'polypeptide(L)'
;MTDEHADFPVVLRGYDRAQVDQHVSDLARALNEARRQVEASDAESLRLSGQLSETQRALSETEAPTYAGLGSRIEQLLRSAEEQSTDVVTQATGKASTITSRAEGDATQLLDRAEREAADVLAAARSEADHLTTSAAAESESVRSAAALTAGELVSSAEREARGIRGALDTEVAERRATLERDLAARESLVLRETTELRVAAEAEAREVVATATAAARVLRTEAETYAQVTRDGARAEADDLLAQARRAAESALTQARDEADVLVEVTATAKADGDLDIARRREAAEAENGAIHGAAKAAADQLLADADARVADAEQRVVDALARAEAITTASEASARTTLSTAREQATRIVEDADDQADRTTASATEEADHRLSSVRSEVADLERQREAITAYLDELRGLLGSSTVPDASLIAKADEAAAALEEAKAEAGSDETDPDESDEADDDESDAEVTEHAETDESVTSTSR
;
A
#
# COMPACT_ATOMS: atom_id res chain seq x y z
N MET A 1 39.99 45.88 -215.42
CA MET A 1 39.87 45.51 -216.84
C MET A 1 41.09 44.68 -217.19
N THR A 2 40.92 43.61 -217.97
CA THR A 2 42.00 42.70 -218.39
C THR A 2 42.32 42.96 -219.85
N ASP A 3 43.58 42.80 -220.25
CA ASP A 3 44.06 43.17 -221.58
C ASP A 3 43.46 42.33 -222.73
N GLU A 4 43.29 42.98 -223.90
CA GLU A 4 42.72 42.39 -225.12
C GLU A 4 43.62 42.67 -226.33
N HIS A 5 44.85 42.18 -226.32
CA HIS A 5 45.77 42.20 -227.46
C HIS A 5 46.28 40.76 -227.72
N ALA A 6 45.61 40.00 -228.59
CA ALA A 6 45.76 40.02 -230.06
C ALA A 6 46.93 39.14 -230.54
N ASP A 7 46.69 37.82 -230.62
CA ASP A 7 47.66 36.84 -231.10
C ASP A 7 48.00 37.04 -232.59
N PHE A 8 49.29 37.28 -232.88
CA PHE A 8 49.83 37.24 -234.24
C PHE A 8 49.98 35.78 -234.72
N PRO A 9 49.58 35.44 -235.96
CA PRO A 9 49.60 34.05 -236.46
C PRO A 9 51.04 33.54 -236.69
N VAL A 10 51.38 32.41 -236.05
CA VAL A 10 52.73 31.85 -236.06
C VAL A 10 52.99 31.03 -237.33
N VAL A 11 54.04 31.40 -238.07
CA VAL A 11 54.55 30.66 -239.25
C VAL A 11 55.95 30.10 -238.98
N LEU A 12 56.30 29.01 -239.68
CA LEU A 12 57.45 28.13 -239.42
C LEU A 12 58.85 28.78 -239.50
N ARG A 13 58.94 30.08 -239.76
CA ARG A 13 60.18 30.88 -239.77
C ARG A 13 59.91 32.37 -239.49
N GLY A 14 59.06 32.65 -238.50
CA GLY A 14 58.72 34.00 -238.05
C GLY A 14 59.76 34.63 -237.10
N TYR A 15 59.47 35.86 -236.65
CA TYR A 15 60.21 36.54 -235.59
C TYR A 15 59.99 35.85 -234.22
N ASP A 16 60.95 36.01 -233.30
CA ASP A 16 60.81 35.50 -231.94
C ASP A 16 59.71 36.26 -231.19
N ARG A 17 58.61 35.55 -230.88
CA ARG A 17 57.47 36.08 -230.16
C ARG A 17 57.87 36.71 -228.83
N ALA A 18 58.85 36.15 -228.10
CA ALA A 18 59.27 36.70 -226.81
C ALA A 18 59.91 38.10 -226.95
N GLN A 19 60.64 38.35 -228.04
CA GLN A 19 61.21 39.67 -228.32
C GLN A 19 60.16 40.67 -228.82
N VAL A 20 59.20 40.21 -229.63
CA VAL A 20 58.10 41.07 -230.12
C VAL A 20 57.16 41.46 -228.98
N ASP A 21 56.69 40.50 -228.18
CA ASP A 21 55.78 40.76 -227.05
C ASP A 21 56.45 41.69 -226.01
N GLN A 22 57.76 41.53 -225.76
CA GLN A 22 58.55 42.45 -224.93
C GLN A 22 58.60 43.87 -225.53
N HIS A 23 58.93 44.02 -226.82
CA HIS A 23 59.07 45.35 -227.43
C HIS A 23 57.72 46.07 -227.57
N VAL A 24 56.63 45.33 -227.81
CA VAL A 24 55.25 45.84 -227.76
C VAL A 24 54.90 46.29 -226.33
N SER A 25 55.29 45.53 -225.30
CA SER A 25 55.10 45.93 -223.89
C SER A 25 55.83 47.24 -223.55
N ASP A 26 57.08 47.40 -224.02
CA ASP A 26 57.86 48.61 -223.78
C ASP A 26 57.34 49.83 -224.56
N LEU A 27 56.83 49.64 -225.79
CA LEU A 27 56.10 50.69 -226.52
C LEU A 27 54.78 51.07 -225.84
N ALA A 28 54.04 50.09 -225.31
CA ALA A 28 52.81 50.33 -224.56
C ALA A 28 53.08 51.09 -223.24
N ARG A 29 54.21 50.82 -222.56
CA ARG A 29 54.68 51.62 -221.42
C ARG A 29 54.98 53.06 -221.84
N ALA A 30 55.78 53.25 -222.89
CA ALA A 30 56.14 54.58 -223.38
C ALA A 30 54.93 55.43 -223.78
N LEU A 31 53.92 54.83 -224.44
CA LEU A 31 52.68 55.52 -224.80
C LEU A 31 51.86 55.95 -223.57
N ASN A 32 51.77 55.09 -222.55
CA ASN A 32 51.04 55.41 -221.32
C ASN A 32 51.75 56.47 -220.47
N GLU A 33 53.08 56.46 -220.43
CA GLU A 33 53.86 57.49 -219.72
C GLU A 33 53.75 58.85 -220.42
N ALA A 34 53.83 58.88 -221.76
CA ALA A 34 53.61 60.12 -222.52
C ALA A 34 52.21 60.72 -222.29
N ARG A 35 51.17 59.90 -222.16
CA ARG A 35 49.81 60.35 -221.82
C ARG A 35 49.73 61.00 -220.44
N ARG A 36 50.35 60.38 -219.43
CA ARG A 36 50.40 60.93 -218.05
C ARG A 36 51.09 62.29 -217.98
N GLN A 37 52.14 62.50 -218.77
CA GLN A 37 52.82 63.80 -218.83
C GLN A 37 51.93 64.92 -219.41
N VAL A 38 51.06 64.61 -220.39
CA VAL A 38 50.07 65.56 -220.91
C VAL A 38 49.00 65.88 -219.86
N GLU A 39 48.43 64.86 -219.21
CA GLU A 39 47.43 65.05 -218.15
C GLU A 39 47.96 65.89 -216.97
N ALA A 40 49.23 65.72 -216.60
CA ALA A 40 49.89 66.53 -215.56
C ALA A 40 50.09 68.00 -216.00
N SER A 41 50.50 68.23 -217.26
CA SER A 41 50.67 69.56 -217.86
C SER A 41 49.36 70.37 -217.86
N ASP A 42 48.26 69.73 -218.24
CA ASP A 42 46.95 70.40 -218.33
C ASP A 42 46.40 70.74 -216.95
N ALA A 43 46.60 69.85 -215.96
CA ALA A 43 46.24 70.10 -214.56
C ALA A 43 47.00 71.28 -213.94
N GLU A 44 48.30 71.42 -214.22
CA GLU A 44 49.08 72.57 -213.75
C GLU A 44 48.66 73.89 -214.43
N SER A 45 48.37 73.85 -215.72
CA SER A 45 47.90 75.03 -216.48
C SER A 45 46.56 75.57 -215.95
N LEU A 46 45.64 74.68 -215.58
CA LEU A 46 44.38 75.03 -214.88
C LEU A 46 44.64 75.65 -213.50
N ARG A 47 45.55 75.05 -212.71
CA ARG A 47 45.90 75.54 -211.36
C ARG A 47 46.46 76.97 -211.39
N LEU A 48 47.42 77.24 -212.27
CA LEU A 48 48.03 78.56 -212.43
C LEU A 48 47.01 79.63 -212.88
N SER A 49 46.09 79.26 -213.78
CA SER A 49 45.02 80.15 -214.25
C SER A 49 44.07 80.56 -213.12
N GLY A 50 43.74 79.64 -212.20
CA GLY A 50 42.93 79.94 -211.02
C GLY A 50 43.58 80.95 -210.08
N GLN A 51 44.87 80.75 -209.76
CA GLN A 51 45.63 81.64 -208.87
C GLN A 51 45.76 83.07 -209.43
N LEU A 52 45.84 83.21 -210.76
CA LEU A 52 45.86 84.52 -211.44
C LEU A 52 44.55 85.30 -211.27
N SER A 53 43.40 84.61 -211.32
CA SER A 53 42.09 85.24 -211.13
C SER A 53 41.84 85.66 -209.68
N GLU A 54 42.24 84.81 -208.72
CA GLU A 54 42.07 85.06 -207.28
C GLU A 54 42.91 86.27 -206.80
N THR A 55 44.16 86.37 -207.27
CA THR A 55 45.05 87.49 -206.96
C THR A 55 44.60 88.82 -207.57
N GLN A 56 44.04 88.82 -208.79
CA GLN A 56 43.44 90.02 -209.37
C GLN A 56 42.22 90.53 -208.57
N ARG A 57 41.42 89.61 -208.01
CA ARG A 57 40.24 89.98 -207.21
C ARG A 57 40.63 90.67 -205.90
N ALA A 58 41.59 90.11 -205.16
CA ALA A 58 42.08 90.69 -203.90
C ALA A 58 42.67 92.11 -204.09
N LEU A 59 43.30 92.38 -205.25
CA LEU A 59 43.82 93.71 -205.56
C LEU A 59 42.69 94.74 -205.72
N SER A 60 41.59 94.36 -206.38
CA SER A 60 40.46 95.27 -206.65
C SER A 60 39.69 95.71 -205.41
N GLU A 61 39.68 94.91 -204.34
CA GLU A 61 39.00 95.24 -203.07
C GLU A 61 39.78 96.28 -202.23
N THR A 62 41.03 96.61 -202.62
CA THR A 62 41.91 97.51 -201.86
C THR A 62 41.78 99.00 -202.27
N GLU A 63 41.28 99.31 -203.47
CA GLU A 63 41.45 100.66 -204.06
C GLU A 63 40.27 101.66 -203.87
N ALA A 64 39.10 101.27 -203.31
CA ALA A 64 37.96 102.20 -203.16
C ALA A 64 36.99 101.92 -201.98
N PRO A 65 37.03 102.71 -200.87
CA PRO A 65 36.11 102.59 -199.73
C PRO A 65 34.96 103.62 -199.73
N THR A 66 33.81 103.28 -199.12
CA THR A 66 32.64 104.20 -199.00
C THR A 66 31.88 104.06 -197.67
N TYR A 67 31.16 105.11 -197.27
CA TYR A 67 30.72 105.40 -195.89
C TYR A 67 29.65 104.48 -195.25
N ALA A 68 29.08 103.51 -195.99
CA ALA A 68 27.98 102.68 -195.49
C ALA A 68 28.40 101.69 -194.37
N GLY A 69 29.67 101.30 -194.31
CA GLY A 69 30.18 100.26 -193.40
C GLY A 69 30.34 100.65 -191.93
N LEU A 70 29.95 101.87 -191.53
CA LEU A 70 30.13 102.32 -190.14
C LEU A 70 29.02 101.81 -189.20
N GLY A 71 27.76 101.77 -189.68
CA GLY A 71 26.60 101.36 -188.86
C GLY A 71 26.63 99.88 -188.50
N SER A 72 26.89 99.02 -189.50
CA SER A 72 27.06 97.58 -189.30
C SER A 72 28.18 97.24 -188.32
N ARG A 73 29.26 98.03 -188.30
CA ARG A 73 30.39 97.84 -187.37
C ARG A 73 30.05 98.16 -185.92
N ILE A 74 29.13 99.09 -185.65
CA ILE A 74 28.63 99.37 -184.29
C ILE A 74 27.65 98.28 -183.83
N GLU A 75 26.75 97.85 -184.72
CA GLU A 75 25.82 96.73 -184.46
C GLU A 75 26.59 95.43 -184.16
N GLN A 76 27.64 95.15 -184.94
CA GLN A 76 28.53 94.00 -184.73
C GLN A 76 29.30 94.09 -183.40
N LEU A 77 29.68 95.29 -182.95
CA LEU A 77 30.38 95.49 -181.68
C LEU A 77 29.44 95.31 -180.48
N LEU A 78 28.20 95.83 -180.54
CA LEU A 78 27.19 95.58 -179.52
C LEU A 78 26.79 94.11 -179.47
N ARG A 79 26.56 93.46 -180.62
CA ARG A 79 26.29 92.02 -180.71
C ARG A 79 27.44 91.20 -180.12
N SER A 80 28.69 91.52 -180.47
CA SER A 80 29.87 90.83 -179.93
C SER A 80 30.05 91.07 -178.42
N ALA A 81 29.66 92.24 -177.88
CA ALA A 81 29.69 92.51 -176.45
C ALA A 81 28.55 91.81 -175.68
N GLU A 82 27.36 91.70 -176.27
CA GLU A 82 26.24 90.94 -175.72
C GLU A 82 26.52 89.43 -175.73
N GLU A 83 27.12 88.93 -176.81
CA GLU A 83 27.61 87.56 -176.97
C GLU A 83 28.73 87.26 -175.96
N GLN A 84 29.77 88.11 -175.86
CA GLN A 84 30.81 87.97 -174.83
C GLN A 84 30.27 88.08 -173.40
N SER A 85 29.30 88.95 -173.13
CA SER A 85 28.67 89.05 -171.81
C SER A 85 27.86 87.79 -171.49
N THR A 86 27.16 87.24 -172.48
CA THR A 86 26.40 85.98 -172.35
C THR A 86 27.33 84.80 -172.14
N ASP A 87 28.46 84.73 -172.86
CA ASP A 87 29.52 83.72 -172.66
C ASP A 87 30.16 83.84 -171.27
N VAL A 88 30.48 85.05 -170.81
CA VAL A 88 31.04 85.28 -169.48
C VAL A 88 30.05 84.89 -168.38
N VAL A 89 28.77 85.22 -168.52
CA VAL A 89 27.71 84.79 -167.57
C VAL A 89 27.49 83.28 -167.60
N THR A 90 27.45 82.67 -168.78
CA THR A 90 27.31 81.20 -168.96
C THR A 90 28.52 80.46 -168.38
N GLN A 91 29.73 80.96 -168.62
CA GLN A 91 30.96 80.39 -168.08
C GLN A 91 31.07 80.62 -166.57
N ALA A 92 30.64 81.77 -166.05
CA ALA A 92 30.62 82.06 -164.62
C ALA A 92 29.58 81.21 -163.87
N THR A 93 28.38 81.04 -164.43
CA THR A 93 27.34 80.16 -163.85
C THR A 93 27.73 78.69 -163.92
N GLY A 94 28.33 78.22 -165.03
CA GLY A 94 28.88 76.85 -165.13
C GLY A 94 30.06 76.60 -164.19
N LYS A 95 30.93 77.58 -163.98
CA LYS A 95 31.99 77.54 -162.95
C LYS A 95 31.37 77.50 -161.55
N ALA A 96 30.37 78.34 -161.26
CA ALA A 96 29.69 78.37 -159.98
C ALA A 96 28.98 77.05 -159.67
N SER A 97 28.21 76.47 -160.61
CA SER A 97 27.55 75.17 -160.40
C SER A 97 28.55 74.03 -160.22
N THR A 98 29.70 74.08 -160.92
CA THR A 98 30.80 73.11 -160.73
C THR A 98 31.43 73.25 -159.33
N ILE A 99 31.63 74.48 -158.85
CA ILE A 99 32.15 74.74 -157.50
C ILE A 99 31.14 74.32 -156.43
N THR A 100 29.85 74.63 -156.58
CA THR A 100 28.78 74.24 -155.66
C THR A 100 28.64 72.72 -155.60
N SER A 101 28.48 72.05 -156.73
CA SER A 101 28.34 70.58 -156.78
C SER A 101 29.58 69.87 -156.21
N ARG A 102 30.78 70.43 -156.44
CA ARG A 102 32.00 69.96 -155.78
C ARG A 102 31.95 70.18 -154.27
N ALA A 103 31.59 71.37 -153.80
CA ALA A 103 31.55 71.69 -152.37
C ALA A 103 30.49 70.85 -151.63
N GLU A 104 29.36 70.56 -152.26
CA GLU A 104 28.34 69.63 -151.77
C GLU A 104 28.88 68.20 -151.66
N GLY A 105 29.61 67.72 -152.69
CA GLY A 105 30.27 66.41 -152.68
C GLY A 105 31.38 66.31 -151.63
N ASP A 106 32.26 67.31 -151.55
CA ASP A 106 33.36 67.40 -150.57
C ASP A 106 32.79 67.51 -149.14
N ALA A 107 31.67 68.21 -148.93
CA ALA A 107 30.96 68.29 -147.64
C ALA A 107 30.25 66.98 -147.27
N THR A 108 29.60 66.31 -148.22
CA THR A 108 28.98 64.99 -147.99
C THR A 108 30.05 63.97 -147.59
N GLN A 109 31.19 63.94 -148.28
CA GLN A 109 32.32 63.07 -147.92
C GLN A 109 32.91 63.37 -146.53
N LEU A 110 32.86 64.63 -146.09
CA LEU A 110 33.31 65.04 -144.75
C LEU A 110 32.31 64.62 -143.66
N LEU A 111 31.01 64.73 -143.92
CA LEU A 111 29.95 64.22 -143.02
C LEU A 111 30.01 62.69 -142.93
N ASP A 112 30.05 61.99 -144.06
CA ASP A 112 30.22 60.53 -144.14
C ASP A 112 31.44 60.03 -143.35
N ARG A 113 32.54 60.79 -143.36
CA ARG A 113 33.74 60.47 -142.58
C ARG A 113 33.50 60.73 -141.09
N ALA A 114 32.98 61.89 -140.72
CA ALA A 114 32.74 62.27 -139.33
C ALA A 114 31.70 61.35 -138.64
N GLU A 115 30.67 60.90 -139.35
CA GLU A 115 29.69 59.93 -138.83
C GLU A 115 30.33 58.56 -138.58
N ARG A 116 31.22 58.09 -139.46
CA ARG A 116 31.96 56.84 -139.27
C ARG A 116 32.95 56.95 -138.12
N GLU A 117 33.75 58.01 -138.07
CA GLU A 117 34.68 58.27 -136.96
C GLU A 117 33.94 58.36 -135.61
N ALA A 118 32.77 59.01 -135.57
CA ALA A 118 31.92 59.06 -134.38
C ALA A 118 31.32 57.69 -134.02
N ALA A 119 30.89 56.89 -135.00
CA ALA A 119 30.38 55.54 -134.78
C ALA A 119 31.47 54.60 -134.25
N ASP A 120 32.69 54.65 -134.80
CA ASP A 120 33.85 53.87 -134.37
C ASP A 120 34.27 54.24 -132.95
N VAL A 121 34.33 55.54 -132.62
CA VAL A 121 34.60 56.03 -131.25
C VAL A 121 33.52 55.58 -130.27
N LEU A 122 32.23 55.64 -130.65
CA LEU A 122 31.14 55.15 -129.81
C LEU A 122 31.15 53.63 -129.63
N ALA A 123 31.55 52.87 -130.64
CA ALA A 123 31.71 51.42 -130.56
C ALA A 123 32.88 51.03 -129.64
N ALA A 124 34.03 51.70 -129.79
CA ALA A 124 35.19 51.51 -128.92
C ALA A 124 34.87 51.88 -127.46
N ALA A 125 34.24 53.03 -127.21
CA ALA A 125 33.86 53.46 -125.87
C ALA A 125 32.86 52.52 -125.19
N ARG A 126 31.93 51.91 -125.93
CA ARG A 126 31.02 50.87 -125.42
C ARG A 126 31.77 49.59 -125.10
N SER A 127 32.61 49.10 -126.01
CA SER A 127 33.41 47.88 -125.79
C SER A 127 34.34 48.01 -124.58
N GLU A 128 34.91 49.20 -124.35
CA GLU A 128 35.74 49.47 -123.16
C GLU A 128 34.89 49.52 -121.89
N ALA A 129 33.69 50.13 -121.92
CA ALA A 129 32.77 50.13 -120.78
C ALA A 129 32.26 48.72 -120.43
N ASP A 130 31.94 47.89 -121.43
CA ASP A 130 31.53 46.49 -121.25
C ASP A 130 32.70 45.64 -120.70
N HIS A 131 33.94 45.90 -121.15
CA HIS A 131 35.14 45.25 -120.62
C HIS A 131 35.42 45.66 -119.17
N LEU A 132 35.39 46.95 -118.85
CA LEU A 132 35.61 47.48 -117.50
C LEU A 132 34.55 46.99 -116.52
N THR A 133 33.27 46.98 -116.90
CA THR A 133 32.18 46.47 -116.04
C THR A 133 32.27 44.96 -115.83
N THR A 134 32.61 44.19 -116.87
CA THR A 134 32.84 42.74 -116.75
C THR A 134 34.04 42.43 -115.84
N SER A 135 35.14 43.17 -115.99
CA SER A 135 36.34 43.03 -115.17
C SER A 135 36.07 43.36 -113.70
N ALA A 136 35.43 44.51 -113.42
CA ALA A 136 35.07 44.91 -112.05
C ALA A 136 34.06 43.95 -111.39
N ALA A 137 33.14 43.37 -112.17
CA ALA A 137 32.22 42.34 -111.66
C ALA A 137 32.97 41.05 -111.27
N ALA A 138 33.91 40.59 -112.11
CA ALA A 138 34.74 39.43 -111.83
C ALA A 138 35.68 39.64 -110.63
N GLU A 139 36.30 40.82 -110.51
CA GLU A 139 37.10 41.19 -109.35
C GLU A 139 36.25 41.25 -108.07
N SER A 140 35.05 41.86 -108.13
CA SER A 140 34.12 41.91 -107.00
C SER A 140 33.66 40.52 -106.54
N GLU A 141 33.39 39.60 -107.47
CA GLU A 141 33.04 38.22 -107.14
C GLU A 141 34.23 37.45 -106.54
N SER A 142 35.43 37.64 -107.08
CA SER A 142 36.67 37.06 -106.55
C SER A 142 36.94 37.52 -105.10
N VAL A 143 36.85 38.83 -104.83
CA VAL A 143 37.02 39.40 -103.49
C VAL A 143 35.93 38.92 -102.53
N ARG A 144 34.67 38.84 -102.96
CA ARG A 144 33.57 38.31 -102.13
C ARG A 144 33.74 36.81 -101.82
N SER A 145 34.16 36.02 -102.79
CA SER A 145 34.46 34.58 -102.61
C SER A 145 35.63 34.37 -101.65
N ALA A 146 36.74 35.10 -101.82
CA ALA A 146 37.89 35.05 -100.92
C ALA A 146 37.50 35.45 -99.48
N ALA A 147 36.77 36.55 -99.31
CA ALA A 147 36.30 36.99 -98.00
C ALA A 147 35.36 35.97 -97.33
N ALA A 148 34.47 35.32 -98.10
CA ALA A 148 33.58 34.28 -97.60
C ALA A 148 34.35 33.03 -97.15
N LEU A 149 35.38 32.61 -97.89
CA LEU A 149 36.26 31.51 -97.52
C LEU A 149 37.03 31.82 -96.22
N THR A 150 37.71 32.97 -96.14
CA THR A 150 38.44 33.37 -94.93
C THR A 150 37.52 33.52 -93.71
N ALA A 151 36.30 34.05 -93.89
CA ALA A 151 35.30 34.10 -92.81
C ALA A 151 34.89 32.68 -92.35
N GLY A 152 34.66 31.75 -93.28
CA GLY A 152 34.35 30.35 -92.98
C GLY A 152 35.50 29.63 -92.26
N GLU A 153 36.75 29.89 -92.64
CA GLU A 153 37.94 29.35 -91.97
C GLU A 153 38.10 29.90 -90.55
N LEU A 154 37.93 31.22 -90.36
CA LEU A 154 37.99 31.87 -89.05
C LEU A 154 36.90 31.35 -88.10
N VAL A 155 35.65 31.25 -88.56
CA VAL A 155 34.54 30.66 -87.78
C VAL A 155 34.84 29.20 -87.45
N SER A 156 35.27 28.41 -88.43
CA SER A 156 35.64 27.00 -88.22
C SER A 156 36.79 26.84 -87.22
N SER A 157 37.70 27.82 -87.14
CA SER A 157 38.80 27.82 -86.17
C SER A 157 38.33 28.20 -84.77
N ALA A 158 37.56 29.29 -84.65
CA ALA A 158 36.97 29.71 -83.38
C ALA A 158 36.05 28.64 -82.77
N GLU A 159 35.31 27.89 -83.60
CA GLU A 159 34.54 26.74 -83.13
C GLU A 159 35.40 25.58 -82.61
N ARG A 160 36.51 25.26 -83.30
CA ARG A 160 37.44 24.20 -82.84
C ARG A 160 38.07 24.60 -81.52
N GLU A 161 38.49 25.86 -81.39
CA GLU A 161 39.04 26.42 -80.16
C GLU A 161 38.00 26.43 -79.02
N ALA A 162 36.78 26.92 -79.26
CA ALA A 162 35.69 26.90 -78.28
C ALA A 162 35.30 25.47 -77.87
N ARG A 163 35.37 24.49 -78.77
CA ARG A 163 35.18 23.06 -78.43
C ARG A 163 36.33 22.52 -77.58
N GLY A 164 37.58 22.91 -77.87
CA GLY A 164 38.75 22.57 -77.06
C GLY A 164 38.68 23.15 -75.64
N ILE A 165 38.35 24.44 -75.53
CA ILE A 165 38.18 25.14 -74.23
C ILE A 165 37.06 24.48 -73.40
N ARG A 166 35.91 24.14 -74.01
CA ARG A 166 34.84 23.42 -73.31
C ARG A 166 35.29 22.05 -72.82
N GLY A 167 35.91 21.23 -73.68
CA GLY A 167 36.41 19.91 -73.28
C GLY A 167 37.46 19.96 -72.16
N ALA A 168 38.32 20.99 -72.15
CA ALA A 168 39.26 21.23 -71.06
C ALA A 168 38.54 21.60 -69.75
N LEU A 169 37.56 22.52 -69.80
CA LEU A 169 36.74 22.90 -68.63
C LEU A 169 35.90 21.73 -68.10
N ASP A 170 35.29 20.94 -68.97
CA ASP A 170 34.51 19.74 -68.59
C ASP A 170 35.42 18.71 -67.87
N THR A 171 36.67 18.57 -68.33
CA THR A 171 37.68 17.72 -67.69
C THR A 171 38.09 18.28 -66.32
N GLU A 172 38.41 19.57 -66.23
CA GLU A 172 38.79 20.22 -64.97
C GLU A 172 37.65 20.15 -63.92
N VAL A 173 36.40 20.34 -64.35
CA VAL A 173 35.21 20.20 -63.50
C VAL A 173 35.05 18.76 -63.03
N ALA A 174 35.28 17.77 -63.90
CA ALA A 174 35.25 16.35 -63.51
C ALA A 174 36.36 15.99 -62.51
N GLU A 175 37.59 16.47 -62.71
CA GLU A 175 38.73 16.24 -61.81
C GLU A 175 38.53 16.90 -60.43
N ARG A 176 38.09 18.17 -60.42
CA ARG A 176 37.74 18.89 -59.18
C ARG A 176 36.61 18.18 -58.45
N ARG A 177 35.55 17.77 -59.16
CA ARG A 177 34.41 17.04 -58.58
C ARG A 177 34.83 15.70 -57.99
N ALA A 178 35.54 14.87 -58.74
CA ALA A 178 36.01 13.56 -58.27
C ALA A 178 36.98 13.68 -57.08
N THR A 179 37.66 14.83 -56.94
CA THR A 179 38.51 15.12 -55.77
C THR A 179 37.69 15.54 -54.56
N LEU A 180 36.69 16.41 -54.73
CA LEU A 180 35.73 16.74 -53.66
C LEU A 180 34.94 15.52 -53.19
N GLU A 181 34.54 14.61 -54.08
CA GLU A 181 33.85 13.35 -53.74
C GLU A 181 34.77 12.40 -52.94
N ARG A 182 36.07 12.34 -53.25
CA ARG A 182 37.07 11.60 -52.45
C ARG A 182 37.31 12.24 -51.08
N ASP A 183 37.45 13.56 -51.02
CA ASP A 183 37.68 14.30 -49.76
C ASP A 183 36.45 14.23 -48.83
N LEU A 184 35.24 14.22 -49.39
CA LEU A 184 33.99 14.00 -48.66
C LEU A 184 33.98 12.60 -48.03
N ALA A 185 34.18 11.55 -48.84
CA ALA A 185 34.17 10.17 -48.36
C ALA A 185 35.27 9.90 -47.31
N ALA A 186 36.44 10.55 -47.44
CA ALA A 186 37.51 10.49 -46.44
C ALA A 186 37.09 11.14 -45.11
N ARG A 187 36.40 12.29 -45.15
CA ARG A 187 35.86 12.97 -43.96
C ARG A 187 34.71 12.20 -43.31
N GLU A 188 33.80 11.64 -44.10
CA GLU A 188 32.70 10.79 -43.61
C GLU A 188 33.25 9.55 -42.90
N SER A 189 34.23 8.87 -43.50
CA SER A 189 34.93 7.73 -42.88
C SER A 189 35.64 8.12 -41.57
N LEU A 190 36.29 9.28 -41.54
CA LEU A 190 36.94 9.80 -40.32
C LEU A 190 35.94 10.11 -39.21
N VAL A 191 34.84 10.81 -39.51
CA VAL A 191 33.77 11.14 -38.54
C VAL A 191 33.05 9.89 -38.06
N LEU A 192 32.79 8.91 -38.93
CA LEU A 192 32.23 7.62 -38.53
C LEU A 192 33.18 6.87 -37.59
N ARG A 193 34.49 6.84 -37.88
CA ARG A 193 35.48 6.25 -36.98
C ARG A 193 35.50 6.97 -35.63
N GLU A 194 35.68 8.28 -35.60
CA GLU A 194 35.73 9.08 -34.36
C GLU A 194 34.46 8.96 -33.52
N THR A 195 33.28 8.97 -34.14
CA THR A 195 32.01 8.76 -33.41
C THR A 195 31.86 7.33 -32.88
N THR A 196 32.39 6.31 -33.56
CA THR A 196 32.44 4.94 -33.00
C THR A 196 33.45 4.81 -31.86
N GLU A 197 34.63 5.44 -31.96
CA GLU A 197 35.66 5.46 -30.92
C GLU A 197 35.15 6.17 -29.66
N LEU A 198 34.54 7.35 -29.80
CA LEU A 198 33.90 8.09 -28.71
C LEU A 198 32.75 7.31 -28.07
N ARG A 199 31.92 6.63 -28.87
CA ARG A 199 30.84 5.79 -28.32
C ARG A 199 31.38 4.60 -27.53
N VAL A 200 32.40 3.91 -28.02
CA VAL A 200 33.03 2.79 -27.32
C VAL A 200 33.70 3.25 -26.03
N ALA A 201 34.36 4.42 -26.03
CA ALA A 201 34.95 5.02 -24.84
C ALA A 201 33.86 5.38 -23.80
N ALA A 202 32.79 6.07 -24.19
CA ALA A 202 31.69 6.43 -23.29
C ALA A 202 30.94 5.19 -22.76
N GLU A 203 30.76 4.14 -23.58
CA GLU A 203 30.21 2.87 -23.11
C GLU A 203 31.15 2.13 -22.13
N ALA A 204 32.48 2.30 -22.25
CA ALA A 204 33.44 1.73 -21.30
C ALA A 204 33.44 2.50 -19.97
N GLU A 205 33.50 3.83 -20.02
CA GLU A 205 33.41 4.71 -18.85
C GLU A 205 32.10 4.48 -18.07
N ALA A 206 30.96 4.41 -18.77
CA ALA A 206 29.67 4.10 -18.14
C ALA A 206 29.64 2.71 -17.47
N ARG A 207 30.31 1.70 -18.05
CA ARG A 207 30.45 0.37 -17.43
C ARG A 207 31.36 0.43 -16.20
N GLU A 208 32.42 1.22 -16.21
CA GLU A 208 33.32 1.41 -15.07
C GLU A 208 32.65 2.15 -13.91
N VAL A 209 31.88 3.21 -14.19
CA VAL A 209 31.07 3.92 -13.20
C VAL A 209 30.01 3.00 -12.56
N VAL A 210 29.36 2.14 -13.36
CA VAL A 210 28.41 1.14 -12.82
C VAL A 210 29.13 0.05 -12.03
N ALA A 211 30.30 -0.42 -12.46
CA ALA A 211 31.08 -1.43 -11.75
C ALA A 211 31.60 -0.92 -10.39
N THR A 212 32.14 0.30 -10.36
CA THR A 212 32.62 0.94 -9.12
C THR A 212 31.47 1.26 -8.17
N ALA A 213 30.36 1.82 -8.66
CA ALA A 213 29.17 2.08 -7.85
C ALA A 213 28.55 0.80 -7.26
N THR A 214 28.45 -0.28 -8.05
CA THR A 214 27.92 -1.57 -7.56
C THR A 214 28.88 -2.28 -6.60
N ALA A 215 30.19 -2.12 -6.77
CA ALA A 215 31.18 -2.58 -5.79
C ALA A 215 31.07 -1.81 -4.46
N ALA A 216 31.00 -0.47 -4.51
CA ALA A 216 30.83 0.37 -3.32
C ALA A 216 29.52 0.08 -2.58
N ALA A 217 28.41 -0.07 -3.31
CA ALA A 217 27.12 -0.45 -2.74
C ALA A 217 27.14 -1.84 -2.09
N ARG A 218 27.94 -2.78 -2.62
CA ARG A 218 28.13 -4.11 -2.03
C ARG A 218 28.91 -4.03 -0.71
N VAL A 219 30.00 -3.26 -0.66
CA VAL A 219 30.79 -3.02 0.55
C VAL A 219 29.91 -2.40 1.64
N LEU A 220 29.25 -1.28 1.34
CA LEU A 220 28.37 -0.58 2.27
C LEU A 220 27.24 -1.48 2.79
N ARG A 221 26.68 -2.37 1.95
CA ARG A 221 25.67 -3.33 2.38
C ARG A 221 26.26 -4.37 3.35
N THR A 222 27.43 -4.92 3.07
CA THR A 222 28.10 -5.89 3.97
C THR A 222 28.54 -5.24 5.29
N GLU A 223 28.97 -3.99 5.28
CA GLU A 223 29.23 -3.20 6.49
C GLU A 223 27.95 -3.00 7.32
N ALA A 224 26.84 -2.61 6.68
CA ALA A 224 25.54 -2.44 7.34
C ALA A 224 24.95 -3.77 7.86
N GLU A 225 25.09 -4.87 7.10
CA GLU A 225 24.72 -6.23 7.51
C GLU A 225 25.52 -6.67 8.76
N THR A 226 26.85 -6.42 8.75
CA THR A 226 27.75 -6.75 9.87
C THR A 226 27.44 -5.90 11.11
N TYR A 227 27.27 -4.59 10.95
CA TYR A 227 26.89 -3.69 12.04
C TYR A 227 25.55 -4.09 12.66
N ALA A 228 24.52 -4.33 11.83
CA ALA A 228 23.21 -4.77 12.29
C ALA A 228 23.24 -6.16 12.94
N GLN A 229 24.19 -7.04 12.59
CA GLN A 229 24.41 -8.28 13.32
C GLN A 229 25.04 -8.00 14.70
N VAL A 230 26.14 -7.25 14.77
CA VAL A 230 26.84 -6.92 16.03
C VAL A 230 25.89 -6.25 17.02
N THR A 231 25.05 -5.31 16.59
CA THR A 231 24.05 -4.67 17.46
C THR A 231 22.99 -5.67 17.97
N ARG A 232 22.53 -6.61 17.14
CA ARG A 232 21.56 -7.64 17.57
C ARG A 232 22.18 -8.63 18.55
N ASP A 233 23.41 -9.06 18.29
CA ASP A 233 24.09 -10.06 19.12
C ASP A 233 24.54 -9.46 20.46
N GLY A 234 24.92 -8.16 20.49
CA GLY A 234 25.09 -7.39 21.72
C GLY A 234 23.78 -7.25 22.52
N ALA A 235 22.69 -6.79 21.89
CA ALA A 235 21.39 -6.64 22.56
C ALA A 235 20.81 -7.99 23.06
N ARG A 236 21.14 -9.11 22.40
CA ARG A 236 20.85 -10.47 22.89
C ARG A 236 21.64 -10.79 24.16
N ALA A 237 22.95 -10.57 24.15
CA ALA A 237 23.79 -10.83 25.32
C ALA A 237 23.39 -9.97 26.54
N GLU A 238 23.02 -8.70 26.33
CA GLU A 238 22.45 -7.82 27.36
C GLU A 238 21.12 -8.36 27.89
N ALA A 239 20.21 -8.81 27.02
CA ALA A 239 18.94 -9.42 27.43
C ALA A 239 19.12 -10.75 28.18
N ASP A 240 20.07 -11.59 27.76
CA ASP A 240 20.37 -12.87 28.40
C ASP A 240 21.00 -12.67 29.80
N ASP A 241 21.90 -11.70 29.99
CA ASP A 241 22.41 -11.37 31.33
C ASP A 241 21.32 -10.72 32.20
N LEU A 242 20.49 -9.81 31.67
CA LEU A 242 19.35 -9.27 32.42
C LEU A 242 18.38 -10.38 32.87
N LEU A 243 18.12 -11.38 32.02
CA LEU A 243 17.33 -12.56 32.40
C LEU A 243 18.06 -13.44 33.43
N ALA A 244 19.38 -13.59 33.34
CA ALA A 244 20.18 -14.32 34.34
C ALA A 244 20.27 -13.57 35.69
N GLN A 245 20.33 -12.24 35.69
CA GLN A 245 20.24 -11.40 36.88
C GLN A 245 18.84 -11.51 37.51
N ALA A 246 17.78 -11.37 36.71
CA ALA A 246 16.39 -11.49 37.18
C ALA A 246 16.09 -12.89 37.77
N ARG A 247 16.61 -13.97 37.16
CA ARG A 247 16.51 -15.33 37.72
C ARG A 247 17.22 -15.45 39.06
N ARG A 248 18.49 -15.01 39.17
CA ARG A 248 19.25 -15.01 40.43
C ARG A 248 18.53 -14.20 41.53
N ALA A 249 17.97 -13.05 41.18
CA ALA A 249 17.19 -12.23 42.12
C ALA A 249 15.89 -12.93 42.57
N ALA A 250 15.16 -13.57 41.65
CA ALA A 250 13.97 -14.34 41.97
C ALA A 250 14.27 -15.61 42.80
N GLU A 251 15.36 -16.32 42.51
CA GLU A 251 15.85 -17.46 43.28
C GLU A 251 16.27 -17.04 44.70
N SER A 252 16.96 -15.90 44.84
CA SER A 252 17.31 -15.31 46.14
C SER A 252 16.05 -14.92 46.93
N ALA A 253 15.08 -14.27 46.30
CA ALA A 253 13.82 -13.87 46.94
C ALA A 253 12.96 -15.09 47.33
N LEU A 254 12.92 -16.13 46.49
CA LEU A 254 12.24 -17.40 46.81
C LEU A 254 12.96 -18.20 47.90
N THR A 255 14.27 -18.00 48.11
CA THR A 255 15.01 -18.60 49.22
C THR A 255 14.72 -17.84 50.49
N GLN A 256 14.88 -16.52 50.50
CA GLN A 256 14.52 -15.66 51.64
C GLN A 256 13.05 -15.88 52.07
N ALA A 257 12.11 -15.95 51.14
CA ALA A 257 10.69 -16.19 51.46
C ALA A 257 10.39 -17.61 51.98
N ARG A 258 11.29 -18.57 51.76
CA ARG A 258 11.24 -19.89 52.43
C ARG A 258 11.83 -19.82 53.82
N ASP A 259 13.00 -19.19 53.97
CA ASP A 259 13.66 -19.01 55.27
C ASP A 259 12.73 -18.24 56.25
N GLU A 260 12.08 -17.18 55.77
CA GLU A 260 11.04 -16.43 56.51
C GLU A 260 9.80 -17.28 56.84
N ALA A 261 9.39 -18.17 55.93
CA ALA A 261 8.24 -19.06 56.15
C ALA A 261 8.56 -20.20 57.13
N ASP A 262 9.76 -20.78 57.07
CA ASP A 262 10.22 -21.82 57.98
C ASP A 262 10.40 -21.25 59.40
N VAL A 263 10.95 -20.03 59.53
CA VAL A 263 10.96 -19.27 60.80
C VAL A 263 9.55 -19.00 61.30
N LEU A 264 8.59 -18.64 60.44
CA LEU A 264 7.19 -18.46 60.83
C LEU A 264 6.54 -19.78 61.28
N VAL A 265 6.89 -20.91 60.66
CA VAL A 265 6.44 -22.26 61.08
C VAL A 265 7.03 -22.61 62.46
N GLU A 266 8.31 -22.32 62.72
CA GLU A 266 8.94 -22.52 64.03
C GLU A 266 8.31 -21.62 65.12
N VAL A 267 8.07 -20.34 64.82
CA VAL A 267 7.41 -19.39 65.71
C VAL A 267 5.95 -19.79 66.00
N THR A 268 5.21 -20.30 65.01
CA THR A 268 3.85 -20.79 65.24
C THR A 268 3.81 -22.15 65.95
N ALA A 269 4.81 -23.02 65.75
CA ALA A 269 4.93 -24.27 66.50
C ALA A 269 5.29 -24.04 67.97
N THR A 270 6.23 -23.13 68.26
CA THR A 270 6.59 -22.74 69.63
C THR A 270 5.44 -22.02 70.33
N ALA A 271 4.81 -21.03 69.70
CA ALA A 271 3.63 -20.36 70.25
C ALA A 271 2.45 -21.33 70.49
N LYS A 272 2.29 -22.38 69.68
CA LYS A 272 1.32 -23.45 69.95
C LYS A 272 1.73 -24.29 71.15
N ALA A 273 3.00 -24.68 71.27
CA ALA A 273 3.50 -25.46 72.40
C ALA A 273 3.36 -24.70 73.73
N ASP A 274 3.65 -23.39 73.75
CA ASP A 274 3.42 -22.51 74.89
C ASP A 274 1.92 -22.37 75.21
N GLY A 275 1.06 -22.29 74.19
CA GLY A 275 -0.40 -22.29 74.36
C GLY A 275 -0.96 -23.60 74.92
N ASP A 276 -0.50 -24.74 74.41
CA ASP A 276 -0.84 -26.08 74.92
C ASP A 276 -0.35 -26.24 76.38
N LEU A 277 0.83 -25.68 76.72
CA LEU A 277 1.40 -25.65 78.08
C LEU A 277 0.61 -24.74 79.03
N ASP A 278 0.14 -23.57 78.57
CA ASP A 278 -0.72 -22.69 79.38
C ASP A 278 -2.10 -23.31 79.61
N ILE A 279 -2.68 -23.97 78.60
CA ILE A 279 -3.90 -24.78 78.76
C ILE A 279 -3.68 -25.91 79.77
N ALA A 280 -2.55 -26.60 79.72
CA ALA A 280 -2.20 -27.65 80.69
C ALA A 280 -2.07 -27.09 82.12
N ARG A 281 -1.37 -25.95 82.30
CA ARG A 281 -1.22 -25.26 83.61
C ARG A 281 -2.56 -24.79 84.17
N ARG A 282 -3.41 -24.16 83.35
CA ARG A 282 -4.77 -23.75 83.76
C ARG A 282 -5.63 -24.95 84.14
N ARG A 283 -5.47 -26.08 83.43
CA ARG A 283 -6.16 -27.33 83.75
C ARG A 283 -5.65 -27.93 85.07
N GLU A 284 -4.35 -27.99 85.29
CA GLU A 284 -3.74 -28.44 86.55
C GLU A 284 -4.21 -27.58 87.73
N ALA A 285 -4.20 -26.24 87.56
CA ALA A 285 -4.71 -25.31 88.55
C ALA A 285 -6.22 -25.51 88.83
N ALA A 286 -7.04 -25.74 87.80
CA ALA A 286 -8.47 -26.00 87.96
C ALA A 286 -8.76 -27.40 88.57
N GLU A 287 -7.94 -28.41 88.27
CA GLU A 287 -8.02 -29.73 88.92
C GLU A 287 -7.57 -29.67 90.38
N ALA A 288 -6.59 -28.82 90.72
CA ALA A 288 -6.19 -28.52 92.10
C ALA A 288 -7.24 -27.69 92.86
N GLU A 289 -7.85 -26.68 92.23
CA GLU A 289 -8.95 -25.89 92.80
C GLU A 289 -10.18 -26.77 93.07
N ASN A 290 -10.57 -27.60 92.10
CA ASN A 290 -11.65 -28.58 92.27
C ASN A 290 -11.30 -29.63 93.33
N GLY A 291 -10.03 -30.05 93.41
CA GLY A 291 -9.52 -30.89 94.50
C GLY A 291 -9.63 -30.22 95.87
N ALA A 292 -9.35 -28.92 95.98
CA ALA A 292 -9.50 -28.14 97.20
C ALA A 292 -10.97 -27.94 97.58
N ILE A 293 -11.86 -27.67 96.61
CA ILE A 293 -13.31 -27.58 96.81
C ILE A 293 -13.86 -28.94 97.27
N HIS A 294 -13.43 -30.04 96.65
CA HIS A 294 -13.86 -31.39 97.04
C HIS A 294 -13.29 -31.78 98.42
N GLY A 295 -12.06 -31.39 98.74
CA GLY A 295 -11.47 -31.55 100.07
C GLY A 295 -12.20 -30.76 101.15
N ALA A 296 -12.57 -29.51 100.88
CA ALA A 296 -13.37 -28.67 101.78
C ALA A 296 -14.79 -29.20 101.95
N ALA A 297 -15.44 -29.64 100.86
CA ALA A 297 -16.75 -30.28 100.91
C ALA A 297 -16.72 -31.60 101.68
N LYS A 298 -15.63 -32.38 101.55
CA LYS A 298 -15.42 -33.58 102.38
C LYS A 298 -15.18 -33.23 103.84
N ALA A 299 -14.34 -32.24 104.15
CA ALA A 299 -14.11 -31.82 105.54
C ALA A 299 -15.40 -31.32 106.21
N ALA A 300 -16.25 -30.59 105.48
CA ALA A 300 -17.58 -30.18 105.94
C ALA A 300 -18.54 -31.38 106.14
N ALA A 301 -18.46 -32.40 105.28
CA ALA A 301 -19.23 -33.64 105.44
C ALA A 301 -18.71 -34.50 106.62
N ASP A 302 -17.40 -34.58 106.81
CA ASP A 302 -16.76 -35.26 107.94
C ASP A 302 -17.09 -34.51 109.26
N GLN A 303 -17.19 -33.18 109.26
CA GLN A 303 -17.73 -32.40 110.39
C GLN A 303 -19.22 -32.69 110.65
N LEU A 304 -20.06 -32.72 109.62
CA LEU A 304 -21.48 -33.06 109.77
C LEU A 304 -21.71 -34.49 110.28
N LEU A 305 -20.79 -35.42 109.97
CA LEU A 305 -20.76 -36.75 110.56
C LEU A 305 -20.33 -36.72 112.02
N ALA A 306 -19.28 -35.97 112.39
CA ALA A 306 -18.89 -35.81 113.80
C ALA A 306 -19.98 -35.16 114.66
N ASP A 307 -20.68 -34.14 114.12
CA ASP A 307 -21.86 -33.52 114.73
C ASP A 307 -23.05 -34.50 114.87
N ALA A 308 -23.19 -35.46 113.94
CA ALA A 308 -24.20 -36.50 114.01
C ALA A 308 -23.82 -37.58 115.03
N ASP A 309 -22.58 -38.04 115.04
CA ASP A 309 -22.06 -39.03 115.99
C ASP A 309 -22.10 -38.49 117.43
N ALA A 310 -21.83 -37.19 117.64
CA ALA A 310 -22.01 -36.54 118.94
C ALA A 310 -23.48 -36.52 119.41
N ARG A 311 -24.44 -36.34 118.48
CA ARG A 311 -25.89 -36.44 118.77
C ARG A 311 -26.34 -37.88 118.99
N VAL A 312 -25.72 -38.85 118.33
CA VAL A 312 -25.94 -40.28 118.58
C VAL A 312 -25.43 -40.64 119.97
N ALA A 313 -24.23 -40.20 120.37
CA ALA A 313 -23.70 -40.44 121.71
C ALA A 313 -24.58 -39.83 122.82
N ASP A 314 -25.06 -38.60 122.66
CA ASP A 314 -26.04 -37.97 123.57
C ASP A 314 -27.37 -38.75 123.61
N ALA A 315 -27.84 -39.27 122.48
CA ALA A 315 -29.04 -40.12 122.44
C ALA A 315 -28.82 -41.51 123.09
N GLU A 316 -27.66 -42.13 122.91
CA GLU A 316 -27.28 -43.40 123.53
C GLU A 316 -27.14 -43.25 125.05
N GLN A 317 -26.50 -42.17 125.52
CA GLN A 317 -26.40 -41.84 126.94
C GLN A 317 -27.80 -41.72 127.59
N ARG A 318 -28.75 -41.04 126.92
CA ARG A 318 -30.15 -40.93 127.36
C ARG A 318 -30.88 -42.28 127.37
N VAL A 319 -30.52 -43.22 126.51
CA VAL A 319 -31.06 -44.59 126.50
C VAL A 319 -30.49 -45.42 127.66
N VAL A 320 -29.20 -45.29 127.97
CA VAL A 320 -28.58 -45.91 129.15
C VAL A 320 -29.24 -45.39 130.44
N ASP A 321 -29.41 -44.08 130.57
CA ASP A 321 -30.10 -43.44 131.70
C ASP A 321 -31.59 -43.85 131.83
N ALA A 322 -32.25 -44.20 130.72
CA ALA A 322 -33.62 -44.70 130.73
C ALA A 322 -33.69 -46.18 131.15
N LEU A 323 -32.72 -46.99 130.73
CA LEU A 323 -32.62 -48.42 131.11
C LEU A 323 -32.30 -48.56 132.61
N ALA A 324 -31.39 -47.76 133.16
CA ALA A 324 -31.09 -47.75 134.59
C ALA A 324 -32.33 -47.42 135.45
N ARG A 325 -33.18 -46.50 134.98
CA ARG A 325 -34.48 -46.19 135.63
C ARG A 325 -35.48 -47.35 135.52
N ALA A 326 -35.48 -48.09 134.42
CA ALA A 326 -36.33 -49.26 134.24
C ALA A 326 -35.97 -50.42 135.19
N GLU A 327 -34.66 -50.70 135.36
CA GLU A 327 -34.19 -51.77 136.27
C GLU A 327 -34.48 -51.47 137.75
N ALA A 328 -34.45 -50.19 138.16
CA ALA A 328 -34.88 -49.77 139.49
C ALA A 328 -36.37 -50.06 139.73
N ILE A 329 -37.22 -49.78 138.75
CA ILE A 329 -38.68 -49.98 138.82
C ILE A 329 -39.04 -51.48 138.89
N THR A 330 -38.37 -52.35 138.11
CA THR A 330 -38.59 -53.81 138.20
C THR A 330 -38.13 -54.37 139.55
N THR A 331 -36.99 -53.93 140.06
CA THR A 331 -36.44 -54.40 141.35
C THR A 331 -37.37 -54.04 142.53
N ALA A 332 -37.89 -52.81 142.55
CA ALA A 332 -38.89 -52.40 143.55
C ALA A 332 -40.21 -53.20 143.43
N SER A 333 -40.63 -53.51 142.20
CA SER A 333 -41.85 -54.28 141.94
C SER A 333 -41.75 -55.73 142.41
N GLU A 334 -40.60 -56.39 142.23
CA GLU A 334 -40.38 -57.74 142.78
C GLU A 334 -40.39 -57.78 144.31
N ALA A 335 -39.82 -56.77 144.97
CA ALA A 335 -39.84 -56.67 146.43
C ALA A 335 -41.29 -56.57 146.96
N SER A 336 -42.11 -55.72 146.34
CA SER A 336 -43.54 -55.59 146.66
C SER A 336 -44.31 -56.91 146.46
N ALA A 337 -44.08 -57.59 145.33
CA ALA A 337 -44.74 -58.87 145.02
C ALA A 337 -44.44 -59.99 146.03
N ARG A 338 -43.21 -60.04 146.59
CA ARG A 338 -42.85 -61.01 147.64
C ARG A 338 -43.62 -60.78 148.94
N THR A 339 -43.84 -59.52 149.34
CA THR A 339 -44.61 -59.17 150.55
C THR A 339 -46.07 -59.61 150.42
N THR A 340 -46.74 -59.29 149.30
CA THR A 340 -48.13 -59.68 149.03
C THR A 340 -48.33 -61.21 149.06
N LEU A 341 -47.35 -61.98 148.57
CA LEU A 341 -47.34 -63.45 148.61
C LEU A 341 -47.06 -64.04 150.01
N SER A 342 -46.67 -63.23 150.99
CA SER A 342 -46.58 -63.65 152.39
C SER A 342 -47.94 -63.49 153.08
N THR A 343 -48.54 -62.31 153.02
CA THR A 343 -49.84 -62.00 153.67
C THR A 343 -50.96 -62.92 153.18
N ALA A 344 -51.00 -63.22 151.88
CA ALA A 344 -51.98 -64.14 151.30
C ALA A 344 -51.87 -65.58 151.84
N ARG A 345 -50.69 -66.01 152.33
CA ARG A 345 -50.51 -67.34 152.93
C ARG A 345 -51.03 -67.39 154.37
N GLU A 346 -50.79 -66.37 155.17
CA GLU A 346 -51.34 -66.31 156.55
C GLU A 346 -52.87 -66.27 156.55
N GLN A 347 -53.48 -65.58 155.59
CA GLN A 347 -54.94 -65.60 155.41
C GLN A 347 -55.45 -66.99 155.01
N ALA A 348 -54.72 -67.72 154.14
CA ALA A 348 -55.08 -69.08 153.77
C ALA A 348 -55.02 -70.06 154.95
N THR A 349 -54.04 -69.93 155.86
CA THR A 349 -53.94 -70.80 157.05
C THR A 349 -55.15 -70.63 157.98
N ARG A 350 -55.55 -69.38 158.28
CA ARG A 350 -56.70 -69.13 159.18
C ARG A 350 -58.02 -69.68 158.65
N ILE A 351 -58.21 -69.64 157.32
CA ILE A 351 -59.41 -70.19 156.67
C ILE A 351 -59.48 -71.72 156.79
N VAL A 352 -58.34 -72.41 156.95
CA VAL A 352 -58.30 -73.86 157.23
C VAL A 352 -58.56 -74.15 158.71
N GLU A 353 -57.98 -73.37 159.62
CA GLU A 353 -58.22 -73.51 161.07
C GLU A 353 -59.71 -73.32 161.43
N ASP A 354 -60.36 -72.27 160.91
CA ASP A 354 -61.82 -72.04 161.10
C ASP A 354 -62.68 -73.20 160.54
N ALA A 355 -62.21 -73.89 159.49
CA ALA A 355 -62.95 -74.98 158.85
C ALA A 355 -62.85 -76.30 159.63
N ASP A 356 -61.67 -76.67 160.14
CA ASP A 356 -61.51 -77.86 161.00
C ASP A 356 -62.21 -77.65 162.36
N ASP A 357 -62.13 -76.45 162.92
CA ASP A 357 -62.82 -76.06 164.16
C ASP A 357 -64.37 -76.07 163.97
N GLN A 358 -64.87 -75.96 162.74
CA GLN A 358 -66.29 -76.17 162.40
C GLN A 358 -66.62 -77.67 162.16
N ALA A 359 -65.67 -78.46 161.65
CA ALA A 359 -65.83 -79.91 161.48
C ALA A 359 -65.94 -80.63 162.83
N ASP A 360 -65.08 -80.30 163.81
CA ASP A 360 -65.09 -80.92 165.13
C ASP A 360 -66.36 -80.60 165.95
N ARG A 361 -66.93 -79.40 165.79
CA ARG A 361 -68.26 -79.07 166.34
C ARG A 361 -69.36 -79.95 165.73
N THR A 362 -69.22 -80.29 164.45
CA THR A 362 -70.21 -81.11 163.73
C THR A 362 -70.14 -82.57 164.18
N THR A 363 -68.94 -83.15 164.31
CA THR A 363 -68.75 -84.54 164.80
C THR A 363 -69.15 -84.68 166.27
N ALA A 364 -68.82 -83.71 167.14
CA ALA A 364 -69.24 -83.73 168.55
C ALA A 364 -70.78 -83.78 168.70
N SER A 365 -71.51 -82.96 167.94
CA SER A 365 -72.98 -82.96 167.96
C SER A 365 -73.57 -84.30 167.50
N ALA A 366 -72.94 -84.96 166.52
CA ALA A 366 -73.38 -86.27 166.03
C ALA A 366 -73.16 -87.40 167.06
N THR A 367 -72.17 -87.28 167.93
CA THR A 367 -71.98 -88.23 169.05
C THR A 367 -73.01 -88.05 170.16
N GLU A 368 -73.35 -86.82 170.56
CA GLU A 368 -74.35 -86.58 171.61
C GLU A 368 -75.77 -87.02 171.18
N GLU A 369 -76.16 -86.79 169.92
CA GLU A 369 -77.48 -87.22 169.43
C GLU A 369 -77.61 -88.76 169.32
N ALA A 370 -76.49 -89.48 169.20
CA ALA A 370 -76.46 -90.94 169.19
C ALA A 370 -76.68 -91.54 170.59
N ASP A 371 -75.97 -91.03 171.61
CA ASP A 371 -76.09 -91.50 172.98
C ASP A 371 -77.45 -91.14 173.61
N HIS A 372 -78.04 -90.00 173.27
CA HIS A 372 -79.41 -89.66 173.67
C HIS A 372 -80.46 -90.62 173.07
N ARG A 373 -80.31 -91.06 171.81
CA ARG A 373 -81.23 -92.04 171.21
C ARG A 373 -81.16 -93.42 171.86
N LEU A 374 -79.97 -93.90 172.26
CA LEU A 374 -79.81 -95.26 172.79
C LEU A 374 -79.99 -95.37 174.32
N SER A 375 -79.76 -94.28 175.06
CA SER A 375 -80.19 -94.19 176.47
C SER A 375 -81.71 -94.19 176.60
N SER A 376 -82.44 -93.54 175.69
CA SER A 376 -83.91 -93.59 175.59
C SER A 376 -84.43 -95.02 175.45
N VAL A 377 -83.89 -95.80 174.50
CA VAL A 377 -84.28 -97.21 174.28
C VAL A 377 -84.01 -98.10 175.49
N ARG A 378 -83.03 -97.76 176.33
CA ARG A 378 -82.81 -98.46 177.62
C ARG A 378 -83.82 -98.06 178.71
N SER A 379 -84.34 -96.84 178.69
CA SER A 379 -85.38 -96.39 179.64
C SER A 379 -86.72 -97.06 179.38
N GLU A 380 -87.13 -97.17 178.11
CA GLU A 380 -88.42 -97.81 177.73
C GLU A 380 -88.53 -99.26 178.22
N VAL A 381 -87.40 -99.99 178.28
CA VAL A 381 -87.35 -101.35 178.84
C VAL A 381 -87.54 -101.36 180.37
N ALA A 382 -87.04 -100.35 181.09
CA ALA A 382 -87.16 -100.25 182.54
C ALA A 382 -88.52 -99.73 183.02
N ASP A 383 -89.22 -98.94 182.21
CA ASP A 383 -90.56 -98.43 182.55
C ASP A 383 -91.66 -99.51 182.42
N LEU A 384 -91.42 -100.55 181.59
CA LEU A 384 -92.27 -101.76 181.53
C LEU A 384 -92.27 -102.57 182.84
N GLU A 385 -91.20 -102.52 183.64
CA GLU A 385 -91.19 -103.15 184.97
C GLU A 385 -92.00 -102.34 185.99
N ARG A 386 -91.90 -101.00 185.95
CA ARG A 386 -92.53 -100.10 186.94
C ARG A 386 -94.04 -99.95 186.79
N GLN A 387 -94.61 -100.15 185.59
CA GLN A 387 -96.07 -100.17 185.41
C GLN A 387 -96.79 -101.26 186.22
N ARG A 388 -96.08 -102.28 186.74
CA ARG A 388 -96.69 -103.38 187.50
C ARG A 388 -97.05 -103.02 188.96
N GLU A 389 -96.51 -101.93 189.52
CA GLU A 389 -96.68 -101.63 190.97
C GLU A 389 -97.64 -100.47 191.28
N ALA A 390 -97.77 -99.48 190.40
CA ALA A 390 -98.41 -98.19 190.73
C ALA A 390 -99.95 -98.22 190.89
N ILE A 391 -100.62 -99.35 190.66
CA ILE A 391 -102.10 -99.43 190.55
C ILE A 391 -102.84 -99.20 191.88
N THR A 392 -102.21 -99.44 193.03
CA THR A 392 -102.96 -99.78 194.28
C THR A 392 -102.83 -98.77 195.44
N ALA A 393 -102.49 -97.50 195.17
CA ALA A 393 -102.21 -96.51 196.23
C ALA A 393 -103.12 -95.25 196.26
N TYR A 394 -103.85 -94.92 195.19
CA TYR A 394 -104.71 -93.74 195.15
C TYR A 394 -106.07 -94.00 195.83
N LEU A 395 -106.40 -93.23 196.89
CA LEU A 395 -107.73 -92.59 197.02
C LEU A 395 -107.96 -91.68 198.27
N ASP A 396 -107.13 -91.74 199.31
CA ASP A 396 -107.56 -91.35 200.69
C ASP A 396 -107.71 -89.83 201.00
N GLU A 397 -107.86 -88.93 200.00
CA GLU A 397 -108.17 -87.50 200.28
C GLU A 397 -109.07 -86.77 199.26
N LEU A 398 -110.09 -86.09 199.79
CA LEU A 398 -110.77 -84.86 199.34
C LEU A 398 -111.48 -84.25 200.62
N ARG A 399 -111.73 -82.93 200.83
CA ARG A 399 -111.74 -81.76 199.93
C ARG A 399 -111.84 -80.34 200.59
N GLY A 400 -111.42 -79.29 199.84
CA GLY A 400 -111.72 -77.81 199.94
C GLY A 400 -111.49 -77.09 198.57
N LEU A 401 -111.42 -75.75 198.35
CA LEU A 401 -112.01 -74.51 198.94
C LEU A 401 -111.85 -73.26 197.97
N LEU A 402 -112.15 -72.00 198.38
CA LEU A 402 -112.15 -70.71 197.59
C LEU A 402 -111.28 -69.60 198.27
N GLY A 403 -110.98 -68.35 197.80
CA GLY A 403 -111.29 -67.41 196.66
C GLY A 403 -110.46 -66.09 196.87
N SER A 404 -110.57 -64.88 196.25
CA SER A 404 -111.27 -64.21 195.10
C SER A 404 -110.63 -62.79 194.83
N SER A 405 -110.98 -62.00 193.77
CA SER A 405 -110.31 -60.69 193.42
C SER A 405 -111.09 -59.69 192.50
N THR A 406 -110.64 -58.41 192.36
CA THR A 406 -111.26 -57.27 191.57
C THR A 406 -110.33 -56.02 191.33
N VAL A 407 -110.66 -55.11 190.36
CA VAL A 407 -110.19 -53.68 190.15
C VAL A 407 -108.72 -53.50 189.60
N PRO A 408 -108.25 -52.41 188.87
CA PRO A 408 -108.79 -51.08 188.43
C PRO A 408 -108.69 -50.74 186.89
N ASP A 409 -108.84 -49.44 186.47
CA ASP A 409 -108.62 -48.80 185.12
C ASP A 409 -108.55 -47.22 185.26
N ALA A 410 -108.29 -46.24 184.34
CA ALA A 410 -107.97 -46.08 182.88
C ALA A 410 -107.42 -44.63 182.54
N SER A 411 -106.56 -44.37 181.51
CA SER A 411 -106.18 -42.99 181.01
C SER A 411 -105.23 -42.85 179.78
N LEU A 412 -105.38 -41.76 178.99
CA LEU A 412 -104.44 -40.92 178.16
C LEU A 412 -102.95 -41.28 177.78
N ILE A 413 -102.54 -40.78 176.58
CA ILE A 413 -101.17 -40.31 176.14
C ILE A 413 -100.11 -41.39 175.73
N ALA A 414 -99.04 -40.95 175.03
CA ALA A 414 -97.79 -41.64 174.59
C ALA A 414 -97.82 -42.18 173.13
N LYS A 415 -96.83 -41.89 172.25
CA LYS A 415 -95.44 -42.41 172.06
C LYS A 415 -95.37 -43.81 171.40
N ALA A 416 -94.16 -44.22 171.00
CA ALA A 416 -93.81 -45.27 170.02
C ALA A 416 -94.07 -44.76 168.58
N ASP A 417 -93.28 -43.80 168.05
CA ASP A 417 -91.81 -43.77 167.91
C ASP A 417 -91.38 -44.86 166.89
N GLU A 418 -90.82 -44.56 165.72
CA GLU A 418 -89.45 -44.06 165.46
C GLU A 418 -88.36 -45.07 165.89
N ALA A 419 -87.26 -45.27 165.15
CA ALA A 419 -86.71 -44.51 164.03
C ALA A 419 -86.97 -45.23 162.66
N ALA A 420 -87.13 -44.55 161.52
CA ALA A 420 -86.41 -43.39 160.98
C ALA A 420 -84.93 -43.76 160.68
N ALA A 421 -84.44 -43.61 159.46
CA ALA A 421 -83.83 -42.36 158.97
C ALA A 421 -82.70 -41.82 159.88
N ALA A 422 -81.56 -42.50 159.86
CA ALA A 422 -80.32 -41.82 159.46
C ALA A 422 -80.09 -42.21 157.98
N LEU A 423 -79.85 -41.30 157.03
CA LEU A 423 -78.65 -40.46 156.87
C LEU A 423 -77.39 -41.34 156.72
N GLU A 424 -76.57 -41.19 155.68
CA GLU A 424 -76.09 -39.93 155.07
C GLU A 424 -75.49 -38.99 156.12
N GLU A 425 -74.65 -39.57 156.98
CA GLU A 425 -73.58 -38.84 157.69
C GLU A 425 -72.43 -39.79 158.05
N ALA A 426 -71.23 -39.23 158.24
CA ALA A 426 -69.95 -39.89 158.53
C ALA A 426 -69.52 -41.02 157.55
N LYS A 427 -68.46 -40.87 156.74
CA LYS A 427 -67.48 -39.78 156.57
C LYS A 427 -66.81 -39.30 157.86
N ALA A 428 -66.22 -40.23 158.59
CA ALA A 428 -65.16 -39.95 159.55
C ALA A 428 -63.96 -40.85 159.20
N GLU A 429 -62.69 -40.49 159.29
CA GLU A 429 -61.92 -39.23 159.29
C GLU A 429 -60.57 -39.59 159.92
N ALA A 430 -59.51 -38.85 159.57
CA ALA A 430 -58.18 -38.90 160.19
C ALA A 430 -57.38 -40.23 160.12
N GLY A 431 -56.06 -40.20 159.99
CA GLY A 431 -55.17 -39.05 159.79
C GLY A 431 -53.70 -39.45 159.95
N SER A 432 -52.79 -38.44 159.92
CA SER A 432 -51.32 -38.54 160.17
C SER A 432 -50.50 -39.41 159.20
N ASP A 433 -49.26 -39.08 158.82
CA ASP A 433 -48.44 -37.86 159.07
C ASP A 433 -47.33 -37.68 158.00
N GLU A 434 -46.72 -36.47 158.03
CA GLU A 434 -45.31 -36.02 157.80
C GLU A 434 -44.22 -37.01 157.28
N THR A 435 -43.07 -36.62 156.67
CA THR A 435 -42.30 -35.34 156.63
C THR A 435 -41.33 -35.23 155.40
N ASP A 436 -40.68 -34.05 155.24
CA ASP A 436 -39.54 -33.62 154.36
C ASP A 436 -38.17 -34.35 154.60
N PRO A 437 -36.95 -33.99 154.05
CA PRO A 437 -36.42 -32.86 153.20
C PRO A 437 -35.66 -33.34 151.91
N ASP A 438 -34.67 -32.72 151.21
CA ASP A 438 -33.72 -31.55 151.25
C ASP A 438 -33.55 -30.97 149.78
N GLU A 439 -32.86 -29.90 149.32
CA GLU A 439 -31.73 -28.98 149.70
C GLU A 439 -30.28 -29.58 149.58
N SER A 440 -29.19 -28.96 149.07
CA SER A 440 -28.78 -27.67 148.39
C SER A 440 -27.60 -28.00 147.38
N ASP A 441 -26.81 -27.19 146.61
CA ASP A 441 -26.43 -25.78 146.27
C ASP A 441 -26.02 -25.78 144.73
N GLU A 442 -25.63 -24.78 143.91
CA GLU A 442 -25.17 -23.34 143.89
C GLU A 442 -23.63 -23.01 143.85
N ALA A 443 -23.24 -22.02 143.00
CA ALA A 443 -21.92 -21.30 142.80
C ALA A 443 -20.69 -22.05 142.19
N ASP A 444 -19.62 -21.43 141.61
CA ASP A 444 -19.38 -20.13 140.90
C ASP A 444 -18.00 -20.10 140.15
N ASP A 445 -17.85 -19.16 139.18
CA ASP A 445 -16.69 -18.39 138.63
C ASP A 445 -15.22 -18.90 138.39
N ASP A 446 -14.54 -18.14 137.48
CA ASP A 446 -13.08 -17.83 137.35
C ASP A 446 -12.04 -18.93 136.97
N GLU A 447 -10.82 -18.63 136.46
CA GLU A 447 -10.12 -17.36 136.16
C GLU A 447 -9.13 -17.47 134.94
N SER A 448 -8.75 -16.31 134.36
CA SER A 448 -7.46 -15.78 133.78
C SER A 448 -6.22 -16.69 133.42
N ASP A 449 -5.09 -16.26 132.82
CA ASP A 449 -4.58 -14.98 132.24
C ASP A 449 -3.39 -15.21 131.24
N ALA A 450 -2.81 -14.12 130.69
CA ALA A 450 -1.42 -13.97 130.16
C ALA A 450 -0.99 -14.70 128.85
N GLU A 451 -0.03 -14.27 128.02
CA GLU A 451 0.76 -13.02 127.79
C GLU A 451 1.16 -13.04 126.27
N VAL A 452 1.04 -12.00 125.44
CA VAL A 452 1.81 -10.73 125.30
C VAL A 452 3.28 -10.89 124.84
N THR A 453 3.56 -10.55 123.56
CA THR A 453 4.79 -9.97 122.91
C THR A 453 4.64 -10.17 121.39
N GLU A 454 4.78 -9.23 120.44
CA GLU A 454 5.33 -7.86 120.28
C GLU A 454 6.82 -7.74 119.87
N HIS A 455 7.04 -6.98 118.77
CA HIS A 455 8.31 -6.64 118.06
C HIS A 455 9.07 -7.84 117.41
N ALA A 456 9.96 -7.69 116.42
CA ALA A 456 10.51 -6.53 115.69
C ALA A 456 10.46 -6.82 114.16
N GLU A 457 10.26 -5.89 113.23
CA GLU A 457 11.12 -4.76 112.77
C GLU A 457 12.32 -5.17 111.86
N THR A 458 12.17 -4.85 110.57
CA THR A 458 13.17 -4.43 109.54
C THR A 458 14.59 -5.04 109.40
N ASP A 459 14.86 -5.48 108.16
CA ASP A 459 16.04 -5.21 107.30
C ASP A 459 17.30 -6.13 107.21
N GLU A 460 17.91 -6.02 106.03
CA GLU A 460 19.30 -6.21 105.56
C GLU A 460 20.05 -7.57 105.56
N SER A 461 20.85 -7.72 104.49
CA SER A 461 21.92 -8.70 104.22
C SER A 461 21.49 -10.18 104.07
N VAL A 462 21.83 -10.94 103.02
CA VAL A 462 23.04 -11.07 102.18
C VAL A 462 24.27 -11.57 102.93
N THR A 463 24.58 -12.88 102.84
CA THR A 463 25.99 -13.33 102.76
C THR A 463 26.18 -14.80 102.33
N SER A 464 27.26 -15.02 101.55
CA SER A 464 28.21 -16.14 101.66
C SER A 464 27.83 -17.58 101.23
N THR A 465 28.33 -17.93 100.02
CA THR A 465 29.33 -19.02 99.82
C THR A 465 28.89 -20.47 99.54
N SER A 466 29.43 -20.98 98.41
CA SER A 466 29.70 -22.38 98.02
C SER A 466 28.55 -23.37 97.85
N ARG A 467 28.28 -23.68 96.57
CA ARG A 467 28.86 -24.91 96.00
C ARG A 467 29.33 -24.69 94.56
#